data_AF-A0A6N7FEI2-F1
#
_entry.id   AF-A0A6N7FEI2-F1
#
_cell.length_a   1.000
_cell.length_b   1.000
_cell.length_c   1.000
_cell.angle_alpha   90.00
_cell.angle_beta   90.00
_cell.angle_gamma   90.00
#
_symmetry.space_group_name_H-M   'P 1'
#
loop_
_entity.id
_entity.type
_entity.pdbx_description
1 polymer ?
#
loop_
_entity_poly.entity_id
_entity_poly.type
_entity_poly.pdbx_seq_one_letter_code
_entity_poly.pdbx_strand_id
1 'polypeptide(L)'
;MKNHEPNFADRQRASAKARQDRLEKARAKAPANDPDFAERQAARRAAAEAREVRAAERKVARQADAARKAEEKAAAEAARALDRKAEQEAREAAAAEAAARKIADEAERKAARDAKYAARKARQK
;
A
#
# COMPACT_ATOMS: atom_id res chain seq x y z
N MET A 1 7.97 -11.05 68.99
CA MET A 1 9.36 -10.86 68.51
C MET A 1 9.51 -9.39 68.14
N LYS A 2 10.46 -8.65 68.73
CA LYS A 2 10.64 -7.22 68.44
C LYS A 2 11.25 -7.06 67.04
N ASN A 3 10.51 -6.41 66.15
CA ASN A 3 11.01 -6.03 64.82
C ASN A 3 12.16 -5.03 65.03
N HIS A 4 13.38 -5.44 64.69
CA HIS A 4 14.52 -4.54 64.72
C HIS A 4 14.47 -3.66 63.46
N GLU A 5 14.14 -2.38 63.64
CA GLU A 5 14.23 -1.40 62.56
C GLU A 5 15.68 -0.95 62.37
N PRO A 6 16.26 -1.10 61.16
CA PRO A 6 17.63 -0.72 60.91
C PRO A 6 17.79 0.80 61.03
N ASN A 7 18.76 1.22 61.84
CA ASN A 7 19.08 2.64 62.02
C ASN A 7 19.78 3.22 60.76
N PHE A 8 20.01 4.53 60.74
CA PHE A 8 20.62 5.20 59.59
C PHE A 8 22.00 4.65 59.21
N ALA A 9 22.84 4.34 60.21
CA ALA A 9 24.17 3.78 59.98
C ALA A 9 24.10 2.37 59.37
N ASP A 10 23.13 1.54 59.81
CA ASP A 10 22.90 0.20 59.26
C ASP A 10 22.44 0.29 57.80
N ARG A 11 21.55 1.24 57.47
CA ARG A 11 21.12 1.49 56.09
C ARG A 11 22.28 1.96 55.20
N GLN A 12 23.15 2.83 55.70
CA GLN A 12 24.31 3.31 54.95
C GLN A 12 25.31 2.17 54.67
N ARG A 13 25.60 1.34 55.67
CA ARG A 13 26.47 0.15 55.53
C ARG A 13 25.88 -0.87 54.55
N ALA A 14 24.58 -1.14 54.64
CA ALA A 14 23.89 -2.02 53.71
C ALA A 14 23.95 -1.49 52.27
N SER A 15 23.78 -0.18 52.06
CA SER A 15 23.92 0.45 50.74
C SER A 15 25.34 0.35 50.19
N ALA A 16 26.35 0.60 51.02
CA ALA A 16 27.77 0.49 50.64
C ALA A 16 28.12 -0.96 50.25
N LYS A 17 27.68 -1.93 51.06
CA LYS A 17 27.86 -3.36 50.77
C LYS A 17 27.15 -3.77 49.49
N ALA A 18 25.91 -3.35 49.27
CA ALA A 18 25.18 -3.65 48.04
C ALA A 18 25.87 -3.07 46.79
N ARG A 19 26.52 -1.89 46.90
CA ARG A 19 27.33 -1.32 45.81
C ARG A 19 28.59 -2.15 45.55
N GLN A 20 29.30 -2.54 46.60
CA GLN A 20 30.47 -3.43 46.48
C GLN A 20 30.10 -4.76 45.84
N ASP A 21 29.06 -5.44 46.35
CA ASP A 21 28.58 -6.72 45.82
C ASP A 21 28.16 -6.59 44.33
N ARG A 22 27.59 -5.45 43.91
CA ARG A 22 27.27 -5.19 42.48
C ARG A 22 28.52 -5.04 41.62
N LEU A 23 29.52 -4.30 42.10
CA LEU A 23 30.78 -4.10 41.37
C LEU A 23 31.56 -5.42 41.27
N GLU A 24 31.58 -6.22 42.32
CA GLU A 24 32.20 -7.54 42.31
C GLU A 24 31.51 -8.48 41.34
N LYS A 25 30.17 -8.52 41.32
CA LYS A 25 29.41 -9.31 40.34
C LYS A 25 29.66 -8.84 38.90
N ALA A 26 29.80 -7.53 38.67
CA ALA A 26 30.10 -6.99 37.36
C ALA A 26 31.53 -7.36 36.92
N ARG A 27 32.50 -7.29 37.83
CA ARG A 27 33.89 -7.72 37.58
C ARG A 27 33.96 -9.22 37.30
N ALA A 28 33.27 -10.05 38.08
CA ALA A 28 33.23 -11.50 37.86
C ALA A 28 32.65 -11.86 36.49
N LYS A 29 31.63 -11.11 36.02
CA LYS A 29 31.03 -11.26 34.69
C LYS A 29 31.70 -10.43 33.59
N ALA A 30 32.86 -9.84 33.86
CA ALA A 30 33.55 -9.05 32.87
C ALA A 30 33.93 -9.93 31.67
N PRO A 31 33.87 -9.40 30.44
CA PRO A 31 34.23 -10.15 29.23
C PRO A 31 35.62 -10.78 29.27
N ALA A 32 36.58 -10.14 29.96
CA ALA A 32 37.94 -10.64 30.12
C ALA A 32 38.03 -11.96 30.92
N ASN A 33 37.00 -12.30 31.70
CA ASN A 33 36.96 -13.51 32.51
C ASN A 33 36.19 -14.66 31.84
N ASP A 34 35.65 -14.44 30.64
CA ASP A 34 34.84 -15.43 29.92
C ASP A 34 35.59 -15.85 28.64
N PRO A 35 36.15 -17.07 28.60
CA PRO A 35 36.98 -17.53 27.49
C PRO A 35 36.21 -17.58 26.16
N ASP A 36 34.90 -17.81 26.22
CA ASP A 36 34.06 -17.98 25.03
C ASP A 36 33.45 -16.64 24.57
N PHE A 37 33.69 -15.53 25.29
CA PHE A 37 33.09 -14.24 24.96
C PHE A 37 33.50 -13.76 23.57
N ALA A 38 34.77 -13.94 23.20
CA ALA A 38 35.28 -13.57 21.88
C ALA A 38 34.58 -14.38 20.77
N GLU A 39 34.42 -15.68 20.95
CA GLU A 39 33.74 -16.57 20.00
C GLU A 39 32.26 -16.21 19.84
N ARG A 40 31.55 -15.98 20.95
CA ARG A 40 30.13 -15.56 20.91
C ARG A 40 29.96 -14.19 20.27
N GLN A 41 30.90 -13.26 20.50
CA GLN A 41 30.87 -11.96 19.85
C GLN A 41 31.12 -12.08 18.33
N ALA A 42 32.09 -12.91 17.93
CA ALA A 42 32.36 -13.20 16.51
C ALA A 42 31.14 -13.84 15.84
N ALA A 43 30.52 -14.85 16.47
CA ALA A 43 29.32 -15.50 15.95
C ALA A 43 28.13 -14.52 15.80
N ARG A 44 27.95 -13.60 16.76
CA ARG A 44 26.91 -12.56 16.67
C ARG A 44 27.19 -11.58 15.53
N ARG A 45 28.44 -11.18 15.34
CA ARG A 45 28.84 -10.28 14.24
C ARG A 45 28.61 -10.95 12.89
N ALA A 46 29.09 -12.18 12.70
CA ALA A 46 28.86 -12.95 11.48
C ALA A 46 27.36 -13.14 11.18
N ALA A 47 26.55 -13.44 12.21
CA ALA A 47 25.11 -13.56 12.05
C ALA A 47 24.44 -12.21 11.71
N ALA A 48 24.93 -11.09 12.24
CA ALA A 48 24.43 -9.76 11.91
C ALA A 48 24.78 -9.38 10.47
N GLU A 49 26.03 -9.58 10.04
CA GLU A 49 26.48 -9.36 8.67
C GLU A 49 25.67 -10.19 7.67
N ALA A 50 25.46 -11.49 7.95
CA ALA A 50 24.61 -12.35 7.12
C ALA A 50 23.13 -11.94 7.10
N ARG A 51 22.64 -11.23 8.14
CA ARG A 51 21.28 -10.67 8.13
C ARG A 51 21.22 -9.40 7.29
N GLU A 52 22.22 -8.54 7.38
CA GLU A 52 22.33 -7.31 6.59
C GLU A 52 22.41 -7.61 5.10
N VAL A 53 23.26 -8.56 4.69
CA VAL A 53 23.35 -9.01 3.28
C VAL A 53 21.99 -9.47 2.76
N ARG A 54 21.33 -10.39 3.49
CA ARG A 54 19.99 -10.88 3.10
C ARG A 54 18.93 -9.78 3.11
N ALA A 55 19.05 -8.78 3.98
CA ALA A 55 18.13 -7.65 4.03
C ALA A 55 18.33 -6.73 2.81
N ALA A 56 19.58 -6.47 2.43
CA ALA A 56 19.92 -5.71 1.24
C ALA A 56 19.42 -6.41 -0.04
N GLU A 57 19.67 -7.72 -0.19
CA GLU A 57 19.17 -8.51 -1.32
C GLU A 57 17.64 -8.47 -1.41
N ARG A 58 16.94 -8.70 -0.29
CA ARG A 58 15.47 -8.61 -0.26
C ARG A 58 14.96 -7.20 -0.59
N LYS A 59 15.67 -6.15 -0.18
CA LYS A 59 15.29 -4.77 -0.51
C LYS A 59 15.38 -4.52 -2.01
N VAL A 60 16.48 -4.94 -2.64
CA VAL A 60 16.67 -4.83 -4.10
C VAL A 60 15.58 -5.62 -4.84
N ALA A 61 15.33 -6.87 -4.45
CA ALA A 61 14.29 -7.70 -5.06
C ALA A 61 12.89 -7.06 -4.92
N ARG A 62 12.54 -6.54 -3.74
CA ARG A 62 11.27 -5.85 -3.50
C ARG A 62 11.12 -4.58 -4.33
N GLN A 63 12.20 -3.82 -4.51
CA GLN A 63 12.18 -2.62 -5.35
C GLN A 63 11.97 -2.97 -6.82
N ALA A 64 12.64 -4.01 -7.32
CA ALA A 64 12.43 -4.50 -8.68
C ALA A 64 11.00 -5.02 -8.89
N ASP A 65 10.46 -5.78 -7.94
CA ASP A 65 9.07 -6.26 -7.98
C ASP A 65 8.05 -5.12 -7.93
N ALA A 66 8.29 -4.11 -7.09
CA ALA A 66 7.42 -2.95 -7.00
C ALA A 66 7.41 -2.15 -8.30
N ALA A 67 8.58 -1.96 -8.94
CA ALA A 67 8.68 -1.30 -10.24
C ALA A 67 7.90 -2.06 -11.31
N ARG A 68 8.11 -3.38 -11.44
CA ARG A 68 7.39 -4.23 -12.40
C ARG A 68 5.87 -4.16 -12.19
N LYS A 69 5.41 -4.26 -10.95
CA LYS A 69 3.98 -4.18 -10.62
C LYS A 69 3.40 -2.79 -10.88
N ALA A 70 4.18 -1.72 -10.71
CA ALA A 70 3.73 -0.37 -11.02
C ALA A 70 3.55 -0.17 -12.53
N GLU A 71 4.50 -0.66 -13.34
CA GLU A 71 4.42 -0.63 -14.80
C GLU A 71 3.23 -1.45 -15.32
N GLU A 72 3.05 -2.68 -14.81
CA GLU A 72 1.93 -3.54 -15.19
C GLU A 72 0.57 -2.89 -14.86
N LYS A 73 0.45 -2.30 -13.66
CA LYS A 73 -0.76 -1.58 -13.27
C LYS A 73 -1.01 -0.37 -14.14
N ALA A 74 0.02 0.43 -14.43
CA ALA A 74 -0.11 1.60 -15.30
C ALA A 74 -0.56 1.19 -16.72
N ALA A 75 0.00 0.12 -17.27
CA ALA A 75 -0.42 -0.42 -18.56
C ALA A 75 -1.87 -0.93 -18.55
N ALA A 76 -2.25 -1.67 -17.51
CA ALA A 76 -3.62 -2.17 -17.35
C ALA A 76 -4.65 -1.02 -17.17
N GLU A 77 -4.30 0.02 -16.42
CA GLU A 77 -5.14 1.20 -16.25
C GLU A 77 -5.26 2.01 -17.53
N ALA A 78 -4.17 2.17 -18.29
CA ALA A 78 -4.20 2.81 -19.60
C ALA A 78 -5.10 2.06 -20.58
N ALA A 79 -5.00 0.73 -20.65
CA ALA A 79 -5.88 -0.10 -21.47
C ALA A 79 -7.35 0.08 -21.08
N ARG A 80 -7.68 -0.02 -19.78
CA ARG A 80 -9.05 0.21 -19.28
C ARG A 80 -9.55 1.63 -19.54
N ALA A 81 -8.68 2.63 -19.58
CA ALA A 81 -9.04 3.99 -19.91
C ALA A 81 -9.39 4.13 -21.39
N LEU A 82 -8.64 3.47 -22.28
CA LEU A 82 -8.92 3.42 -23.71
C LEU A 82 -10.24 2.69 -23.99
N ASP A 83 -10.46 1.53 -23.37
CA ASP A 83 -11.70 0.76 -23.53
C ASP A 83 -12.92 1.59 -23.09
N ARG A 84 -12.83 2.25 -21.93
CA ARG A 84 -13.91 3.14 -21.45
C ARG A 84 -14.19 4.30 -22.38
N LYS A 85 -13.15 4.91 -22.97
CA LYS A 85 -13.31 5.99 -23.96
C LYS A 85 -13.99 5.47 -25.23
N ALA A 86 -13.54 4.33 -25.74
CA ALA A 86 -14.15 3.71 -26.92
C ALA A 86 -15.63 3.34 -26.68
N GLU A 87 -15.96 2.81 -25.51
CA GLU A 87 -17.35 2.54 -25.13
C GLU A 87 -18.20 3.81 -25.03
N GLN A 88 -17.64 4.90 -24.48
CA GLN A 88 -18.33 6.18 -24.39
C GLN A 88 -18.58 6.77 -25.78
N GLU A 89 -17.55 6.81 -26.63
CA GLU A 89 -17.66 7.29 -28.01
C GLU A 89 -18.68 6.46 -28.81
N ALA A 90 -18.69 5.14 -28.66
CA ALA A 90 -19.68 4.27 -29.30
C ALA A 90 -21.11 4.56 -28.83
N ARG A 91 -21.31 4.81 -27.53
CA ARG A 91 -22.62 5.17 -26.97
C ARG A 91 -23.09 6.54 -27.48
N GLU A 92 -22.20 7.51 -27.54
CA GLU A 92 -22.49 8.85 -28.05
C GLU A 92 -22.84 8.81 -29.54
N ALA A 93 -22.07 8.06 -30.35
CA ALA A 93 -22.36 7.86 -31.77
C ALA A 93 -23.73 7.18 -31.98
N ALA A 94 -24.03 6.12 -31.21
CA ALA A 94 -25.32 5.44 -31.29
C ALA A 94 -26.49 6.35 -30.87
N ALA A 95 -26.30 7.20 -29.85
CA ALA A 95 -27.30 8.16 -29.42
C ALA A 95 -27.55 9.24 -30.49
N ALA A 96 -26.48 9.75 -31.11
CA ALA A 96 -26.56 10.72 -32.19
C ALA A 96 -27.28 10.14 -33.42
N GLU A 97 -26.95 8.90 -33.80
CA GLU A 97 -27.61 8.20 -34.89
C GLU A 97 -29.11 7.97 -34.59
N ALA A 98 -29.45 7.53 -33.38
CA ALA A 98 -30.84 7.35 -32.97
C ALA A 98 -31.63 8.68 -33.00
N ALA A 99 -31.00 9.79 -32.60
CA ALA A 99 -31.62 11.11 -32.68
C ALA A 99 -31.83 11.54 -34.14
N ALA A 100 -30.84 11.36 -35.01
CA ALA A 100 -30.95 11.67 -36.44
C ALA A 100 -32.06 10.86 -37.12
N ARG A 101 -32.15 9.56 -36.83
CA ARG A 101 -33.23 8.69 -37.33
C ARG A 101 -34.61 9.18 -36.90
N LYS A 102 -34.78 9.55 -35.62
CA LYS A 102 -36.06 10.11 -35.14
C LYS A 102 -36.46 11.39 -35.87
N ILE A 103 -35.52 12.29 -36.13
CA ILE A 103 -35.78 13.53 -36.88
C ILE A 103 -36.21 13.20 -38.31
N ALA A 104 -35.53 12.25 -38.97
CA ALA A 104 -35.90 11.81 -40.31
C ALA A 104 -37.32 11.18 -40.33
N ASP A 105 -37.62 10.27 -39.40
CA ASP A 105 -38.94 9.65 -39.28
C ASP A 105 -40.05 10.68 -39.05
N GLU A 106 -39.80 11.70 -38.22
CA GLU A 106 -40.74 12.80 -37.99
C GLU A 106 -40.96 13.65 -39.23
N ALA A 107 -39.90 13.95 -39.98
CA ALA A 107 -39.97 14.67 -41.24
C ALA A 107 -40.77 13.89 -42.29
N GLU A 108 -40.54 12.58 -42.43
CA GLU A 108 -41.30 11.69 -43.33
C GLU A 108 -42.77 11.63 -42.95
N ARG A 109 -43.08 11.46 -41.66
CA ARG A 109 -44.47 11.47 -41.17
C ARG A 109 -45.17 12.79 -41.45
N LYS A 110 -44.46 13.92 -41.31
CA LYS A 110 -44.99 15.23 -41.67
C LYS A 110 -45.25 15.34 -43.17
N ALA A 111 -44.29 14.99 -44.01
CA ALA A 111 -44.45 15.00 -45.47
C ALA A 111 -45.62 14.12 -45.93
N ALA A 112 -45.78 12.93 -45.35
CA ALA A 112 -46.91 12.04 -45.64
C ALA A 112 -48.26 12.65 -45.21
N ARG A 113 -48.33 13.33 -44.06
CA ARG A 113 -49.53 14.06 -43.64
C ARG A 113 -49.86 15.21 -44.59
N ASP A 114 -48.87 16.00 -44.96
CA ASP A 114 -49.03 17.15 -45.86
C ASP A 114 -49.49 16.69 -47.25
N ALA A 115 -48.94 15.59 -47.78
CA ALA A 115 -49.39 14.99 -49.04
C ALA A 115 -50.85 14.50 -48.98
N LYS A 116 -51.25 13.85 -47.88
CA LYS A 116 -52.66 13.44 -47.66
C LYS A 116 -53.59 14.65 -47.59
N TYR A 117 -53.17 15.71 -46.90
CA TYR A 117 -53.97 16.93 -46.78
C TYR A 117 -54.13 17.62 -48.14
N ALA A 118 -53.05 17.73 -48.93
CA ALA A 118 -53.09 18.25 -50.29
C ALA A 118 -54.01 17.43 -51.20
N ALA A 119 -53.92 16.10 -51.16
CA ALA A 119 -54.79 15.21 -51.93
C ALA A 119 -56.27 15.34 -51.54
N ARG A 120 -56.57 15.47 -50.23
CA ARG A 120 -57.94 15.72 -49.75
C ARG A 120 -58.48 17.06 -50.25
N LYS A 121 -57.69 18.12 -50.14
CA LYS A 121 -58.07 19.47 -50.60
C LYS A 121 -58.32 19.50 -52.11
N ALA A 122 -57.51 18.78 -52.90
CA ALA A 122 -57.70 18.67 -54.34
C ALA A 122 -59.00 17.93 -54.73
N ARG A 123 -59.53 17.04 -53.88
CA ARG A 123 -60.83 16.37 -54.11
C ARG A 123 -62.05 17.19 -53.72
N GLN A 124 -61.87 18.18 -52.84
CA GLN A 124 -62.95 19.05 -52.37
C GLN A 124 -63.15 20.30 -53.25
N LYS A 125 -62.24 20.50 -54.21
CA LYS A 125 -62.32 21.54 -55.23
C LYS A 125 -62.84 20.91 -56.51
#